data_AF-A0A7Z9HU65-F1
#
_entry.id   AF-A0A7Z9HU65-F1
#
_cell.length_a   1.000
_cell.length_b   1.000
_cell.length_c   1.000
_cell.angle_alpha   90.00
_cell.angle_beta   90.00
_cell.angle_gamma   90.00
#
_symmetry.space_group_name_H-M   'P 1'
#
loop_
_entity.id
_entity.type
_entity.pdbx_description
1 polymer ?
#
loop_
_entity_poly.entity_id
_entity_poly.type
_entity_poly.pdbx_seq_one_letter_code
_entity_poly.pdbx_strand_id
1 'polypeptide(L)'
;MMFTRAIACSVVSVLTLASLASSEMLQRNEGFSIAQVSSKVPIAFESGDRIIFLGNGFFERARYYGHIETALALSWPDSNVQFRNIGWSGDIV
;
A
#
# COMPACT_ATOMS: atom_id res chain seq x y z
N MET A 1 -0.42 -3.67 -68.67
CA MET A 1 0.11 -5.04 -68.50
C MET A 1 0.54 -5.22 -67.05
N MET A 2 -0.33 -5.85 -66.25
CA MET A 2 -0.30 -5.91 -64.79
C MET A 2 -0.10 -7.36 -64.31
N PHE A 3 1.06 -8.01 -64.50
CA PHE A 3 1.21 -9.41 -64.05
C PHE A 3 2.62 -9.83 -63.58
N THR A 4 3.38 -8.95 -62.92
CA THR A 4 4.72 -9.33 -62.40
C THR A 4 4.93 -9.08 -60.90
N ARG A 5 3.91 -8.60 -60.17
CA ARG A 5 4.00 -8.37 -58.71
C ARG A 5 3.33 -9.43 -57.85
N ALA A 6 2.87 -10.53 -58.46
CA ALA A 6 2.11 -11.58 -57.77
C ALA A 6 2.97 -12.67 -57.10
N ILE A 7 4.26 -12.81 -57.48
CA ILE A 7 5.12 -13.86 -56.92
C ILE A 7 5.77 -13.43 -55.58
N ALA A 8 5.90 -12.12 -55.35
CA ALA A 8 6.48 -11.60 -54.10
C ALA A 8 5.54 -11.74 -52.88
N CYS A 9 4.23 -11.93 -53.08
CA CYS A 9 3.24 -11.92 -52.00
C CYS A 9 3.17 -13.26 -51.22
N SER A 10 3.64 -14.37 -51.79
CA SER A 10 3.55 -15.67 -51.12
C SER A 10 4.69 -15.91 -50.11
N VAL A 11 5.87 -15.31 -50.33
CA VAL A 11 7.02 -15.44 -49.41
C VAL A 11 6.88 -14.55 -48.17
N VAL A 12 6.22 -13.39 -48.30
CA VAL A 12 5.99 -12.48 -47.16
C VAL A 12 5.05 -13.11 -46.13
N SER A 13 4.08 -13.94 -46.55
CA SER A 13 3.08 -14.53 -45.65
C SER A 13 3.65 -15.60 -44.70
N VAL A 14 4.72 -16.30 -45.12
CA VAL A 14 5.35 -17.34 -44.28
C VAL A 14 6.31 -16.73 -43.25
N LEU A 15 6.94 -15.59 -43.57
CA LEU A 15 7.84 -14.90 -42.64
C LEU A 15 7.09 -14.10 -41.55
N THR A 16 5.83 -13.70 -41.77
CA THR A 16 4.99 -13.05 -40.73
C THR A 16 4.37 -14.02 -39.73
N LEU A 17 4.24 -15.31 -40.04
CA LEU A 17 3.71 -16.31 -39.09
C LEU A 17 4.74 -16.70 -38.02
N ALA A 18 6.04 -16.60 -38.30
CA ALA A 18 7.09 -16.87 -37.31
C ALA A 18 7.28 -15.73 -36.29
N SER A 19 6.85 -14.50 -36.61
CA SER A 19 6.96 -13.34 -35.71
C SER A 19 5.76 -13.16 -34.79
N LEU A 20 4.62 -13.82 -35.05
CA LEU A 20 3.41 -13.70 -34.22
C LEU A 20 3.37 -14.69 -33.04
N ALA A 21 4.24 -15.72 -33.03
CA ALA A 21 4.28 -16.71 -31.95
C ALA A 21 5.34 -16.43 -30.87
N SER A 22 6.17 -15.40 -31.02
CA SER A 22 7.20 -15.04 -30.03
C SER A 22 6.86 -13.82 -29.16
N SER A 23 5.73 -13.15 -29.42
CA SER A 23 5.32 -11.97 -28.65
C SER A 23 4.51 -12.29 -27.38
N GLU A 24 4.16 -13.55 -27.12
CA GLU A 24 3.35 -13.91 -25.94
C GLU A 24 4.17 -14.35 -24.71
N MET A 25 5.50 -14.41 -24.79
CA MET A 25 6.36 -14.91 -23.71
C MET A 25 7.46 -13.94 -23.26
N LEU A 26 7.16 -12.63 -23.23
CA LEU A 26 7.75 -11.78 -22.20
C LEU A 26 6.87 -11.89 -20.97
N GLN A 27 7.19 -12.90 -20.15
CA GLN A 27 6.64 -13.09 -18.82
C GLN A 27 6.53 -11.75 -18.10
N ARG A 28 5.27 -11.40 -17.80
CA ARG A 28 4.80 -10.42 -16.83
C ARG A 28 5.86 -10.13 -15.78
N ASN A 29 6.68 -9.12 -16.04
CA ASN A 29 7.47 -8.48 -15.00
C ASN A 29 6.57 -7.44 -14.34
N GLU A 30 5.47 -7.93 -13.75
CA GLU A 30 4.77 -7.21 -12.68
C GLU A 30 5.69 -7.31 -11.46
N GLY A 31 6.83 -6.62 -11.56
CA GLY A 31 7.68 -6.36 -10.43
C GLY A 31 6.80 -5.66 -9.42
N PHE A 32 6.55 -6.33 -8.30
CA PHE A 32 5.94 -5.77 -7.13
C PHE A 32 6.69 -4.49 -6.78
N SER A 33 6.09 -3.34 -7.10
CA SER A 33 6.63 -2.03 -6.79
C SER A 33 6.61 -1.88 -5.27
N ILE A 34 7.74 -2.16 -4.61
CA ILE A 34 8.05 -1.71 -3.25
C ILE A 34 8.44 -0.22 -3.30
N ALA A 35 7.70 0.60 -4.05
CA ALA A 35 7.70 2.03 -3.80
C ALA A 35 6.55 2.29 -2.83
N GLN A 36 6.69 1.82 -1.58
CA GLN A 36 5.91 2.36 -0.47
C GLN A 36 6.37 3.80 -0.26
N VAL A 37 5.90 4.69 -1.14
CA VAL A 37 5.85 6.11 -0.82
C VAL A 37 4.78 6.21 0.26
N SER A 38 5.20 5.97 1.49
CA SER A 38 4.46 6.42 2.66
C SER A 38 4.51 7.93 2.59
N SER A 39 3.56 8.51 1.84
CA SER A 39 3.23 9.91 2.00
C SER A 39 2.78 10.02 3.45
N LYS A 40 3.69 10.48 4.30
CA LYS A 40 3.41 10.73 5.71
C LYS A 40 2.45 11.90 5.73
N VAL A 41 1.16 11.62 5.57
CA VAL A 41 0.11 12.59 5.84
C VAL A 41 0.31 12.96 7.30
N PRO A 42 0.61 14.24 7.60
CA PRO A 42 0.74 14.67 8.98
C PRO A 42 -0.58 14.35 9.69
N ILE A 43 -0.49 13.60 10.78
CA ILE A 43 -1.64 13.37 11.64
C ILE A 43 -1.92 14.71 12.33
N ALA A 44 -3.04 15.33 11.96
CA ALA A 44 -3.55 16.54 12.58
C ALA A 44 -4.77 16.17 13.42
N PHE A 45 -4.84 16.70 14.64
CA PHE A 45 -5.97 16.53 15.53
C PHE A 45 -6.75 17.84 15.62
N GLU A 46 -8.06 17.73 15.70
CA GLU A 46 -8.93 18.85 15.99
C GLU A 46 -9.04 19.06 17.50
N SER A 47 -9.42 20.29 17.88
CA SER A 47 -9.55 20.63 19.29
C SER A 47 -10.67 19.81 19.95
N GLY A 48 -10.31 19.03 20.97
CA GLY A 48 -11.27 18.21 21.72
C GLY A 48 -11.44 16.79 21.22
N ASP A 49 -10.60 16.35 20.28
CA ASP A 49 -10.57 14.95 19.84
C ASP A 49 -10.33 13.97 20.99
N ARG A 50 -10.94 12.79 20.89
CA ARG A 50 -10.80 11.71 21.87
C ARG A 50 -10.30 10.46 21.18
N ILE A 51 -9.10 10.05 21.56
CA ILE A 51 -8.39 8.95 20.93
C ILE A 51 -8.29 7.81 21.93
N ILE A 52 -8.74 6.65 21.49
CA ILE A 52 -8.77 5.45 22.30
C ILE A 52 -7.74 4.46 21.76
N PHE A 53 -6.87 3.97 22.63
CA PHE A 53 -6.02 2.82 22.33
C PHE A 53 -6.75 1.54 22.68
N LEU A 54 -6.94 0.70 21.68
CA LEU A 54 -7.50 -0.63 21.83
C LEU A 54 -6.42 -1.68 21.59
N GLY A 55 -6.41 -2.72 22.41
CA GLY A 55 -5.57 -3.88 22.17
C GLY A 55 -5.44 -4.78 23.38
N ASN A 56 -4.55 -5.76 23.24
CA ASN A 56 -4.39 -6.85 24.19
C ASN A 56 -3.58 -6.47 25.45
N GLY A 57 -3.03 -7.49 26.11
CA GLY A 57 -2.25 -7.37 27.34
C GLY A 57 -1.05 -6.41 27.28
N PHE A 58 -0.55 -6.00 26.10
CA PHE A 58 0.42 -4.91 25.99
C PHE A 58 -0.19 -3.58 26.45
N PHE A 59 -1.34 -3.20 25.90
CA PHE A 59 -2.01 -1.96 26.26
C PHE A 59 -2.57 -2.02 27.68
N GLU A 60 -3.05 -3.18 28.14
CA GLU A 60 -3.43 -3.33 29.55
C GLU A 60 -2.27 -3.00 30.50
N ARG A 61 -1.05 -3.47 30.22
CA ARG A 61 0.13 -3.15 31.03
C ARG A 61 0.57 -1.69 30.89
N ALA A 62 0.53 -1.15 29.67
CA ALA A 62 0.89 0.25 29.42
C ALA A 62 -0.02 1.24 30.19
N ARG A 63 -1.28 0.85 30.44
CA ARG A 63 -2.23 1.67 31.21
C ARG A 63 -1.74 1.97 32.63
N TYR A 64 -0.97 1.09 33.28
CA TYR A 64 -0.57 1.28 34.69
C TYR A 64 0.25 2.55 34.92
N TYR A 65 1.07 2.95 33.95
CA TYR A 65 1.97 4.08 34.09
C TYR A 65 1.64 5.25 33.15
N GLY A 66 0.76 5.05 32.17
CA GLY A 66 0.25 6.12 31.32
C GLY A 66 1.33 6.85 30.49
N HIS A 67 2.47 6.21 30.25
CA HIS A 67 3.61 6.84 29.58
C HIS A 67 3.28 7.24 28.13
N ILE A 68 2.51 6.41 27.43
CA ILE A 68 2.15 6.66 26.03
C ILE A 68 1.16 7.83 25.94
N GLU A 69 0.14 7.84 26.79
CA GLU A 69 -0.85 8.90 26.89
C GLU A 69 -0.20 10.23 27.22
N THR A 70 0.75 10.23 28.17
CA THR A 70 1.47 11.43 28.59
C THR A 70 2.39 11.94 27.47
N ALA A 71 3.16 11.07 26.84
CA ALA A 71 4.04 11.45 25.72
C ALA A 71 3.25 12.06 24.55
N LEU A 72 2.08 11.50 24.24
CA LEU A 72 1.22 12.02 23.18
C LEU A 72 0.52 13.32 23.60
N ALA A 73 0.00 13.44 24.82
CA ALA A 73 -0.56 14.69 25.32
C ALA A 73 0.47 15.85 25.27
N LEU A 74 1.73 15.57 25.62
CA LEU A 74 2.82 16.55 25.52
C LEU A 74 3.21 16.90 24.08
N SER A 75 2.91 16.03 23.12
CA SER A 75 3.21 16.27 21.70
C SER A 75 2.15 17.16 21.02
N TRP A 76 0.94 17.28 21.60
CA TRP A 76 -0.14 18.14 21.11
C TRP A 76 -0.78 18.98 22.24
N PRO A 77 -0.02 19.88 22.89
CA PRO A 77 -0.48 20.64 24.05
C PRO A 77 -1.63 21.61 23.73
N ASP A 78 -1.66 22.16 22.51
CA ASP A 78 -2.62 23.19 22.12
C ASP A 78 -3.95 22.62 21.58
N SER A 79 -3.98 21.32 21.26
CA SER A 79 -5.11 20.67 20.59
C SER A 79 -6.15 20.09 21.55
N ASN A 80 -5.98 20.21 22.87
CA ASN A 80 -6.90 19.68 23.90
C ASN A 80 -7.37 18.22 23.61
N VAL A 81 -6.47 17.39 23.09
CA VAL A 81 -6.77 16.00 22.70
C VAL A 81 -6.69 15.11 23.94
N GLN A 82 -7.66 14.22 24.10
CA GLN A 82 -7.67 13.26 25.20
C GLN A 82 -7.29 11.87 24.69
N PHE A 83 -6.25 11.28 25.29
CA PHE A 83 -5.82 9.92 25.02
C PHE A 83 -6.28 8.98 26.13
N ARG A 84 -6.86 7.83 25.77
CA ARG A 84 -7.32 6.85 26.76
C ARG A 84 -7.07 5.41 26.30
N ASN A 85 -6.41 4.65 27.16
CA ASN A 85 -6.14 3.24 26.90
C ASN A 85 -7.26 2.35 27.44
N ILE A 86 -7.90 1.59 26.54
CA ILE A 86 -8.98 0.62 26.83
C ILE A 86 -8.50 -0.82 26.58
N GLY A 87 -7.18 -1.07 26.62
CA GLY A 87 -6.64 -2.42 26.46
C GLY A 87 -7.03 -3.40 27.58
N TRP A 88 -7.20 -4.67 27.21
CA TRP A 88 -7.53 -5.77 28.11
C TRP A 88 -6.87 -7.07 27.66
N SER A 89 -6.30 -7.84 28.58
CA SER A 89 -5.76 -9.18 28.28
C SER A 89 -6.87 -10.12 27.86
N GLY A 90 -6.58 -10.93 26.84
CA GLY A 90 -7.54 -11.86 26.25
C GLY A 90 -8.23 -11.33 25.00
N ASP A 91 -7.96 -10.09 24.60
CA ASP A 91 -8.34 -9.58 23.28
C ASP A 91 -7.62 -10.36 22.17
N ILE A 92 -8.39 -11.03 21.31
CA ILE A 92 -7.95 -11.74 20.10
C ILE A 92 -8.86 -11.30 18.94
N VAL A 93 -8.27 -11.04 17.77
CA VAL A 93 -8.96 -10.56 16.56
C VAL A 93 -9.61 -11.72 15.80
#